data_AF-A0AAN6MAF7-F1
#
_entry.id   AF-A0AAN6MAF7-F1
#
_cell.length_a   1.000
_cell.length_b   1.000
_cell.length_c   1.000
_cell.angle_alpha   90.00
_cell.angle_beta   90.00
_cell.angle_gamma   90.00
#
_symmetry.space_group_name_H-M   'P 1'
#
loop_
_entity.id
_entity.type
_entity.pdbx_description
1 polymer ?
#
loop_
_entity_poly.entity_id
_entity_poly.type
_entity_poly.pdbx_seq_one_letter_code
_entity_poly.pdbx_strand_id
1 'polypeptide(L)'
;MLNLTGYRTAHSSEFMPGEIFKIIWTEPVGTRGRSDRSEVPTNASTRFDESGTAFYQGIRRFIVVANDEGHCTAVPILTYERQGCKKRGVKPLKHGIIHQKGRQARPLPEEPKLGFPPVRAELYERTENLVKESRVNYAKLQTIEHNVPVLFIGRIDPEDFDSIVLPAIDRETERRAIRRSRASVGTKASSWF
;
A
#
# COMPACT_ATOMS: atom_id res chain seq x y z
N MET A 1 -22.67 -1.63 -3.94
CA MET A 1 -22.30 -1.90 -2.53
C MET A 1 -20.96 -2.64 -2.52
N LEU A 2 -20.08 -2.43 -1.53
CA LEU A 2 -18.85 -3.24 -1.43
C LEU A 2 -19.23 -4.68 -1.02
N ASN A 3 -18.64 -5.69 -1.66
CA ASN A 3 -18.78 -7.06 -1.19
C ASN A 3 -17.87 -7.27 0.03
N LEU A 4 -18.49 -7.52 1.19
CA LEU A 4 -17.81 -7.68 2.47
C LEU A 4 -17.83 -9.14 2.97
N THR A 5 -18.24 -10.07 2.13
CA THR A 5 -18.18 -11.50 2.46
C THR A 5 -16.74 -11.90 2.77
N GLY A 6 -16.55 -12.62 3.88
CA GLY A 6 -15.25 -13.12 4.33
C GLY A 6 -14.43 -12.14 5.19
N TYR A 7 -14.86 -10.89 5.35
CA TYR A 7 -14.18 -9.97 6.27
C TYR A 7 -14.49 -10.33 7.72
N ARG A 8 -13.46 -10.33 8.58
CA ARG A 8 -13.57 -10.59 10.02
C ARG A 8 -12.47 -9.89 10.79
N THR A 9 -12.69 -9.66 12.07
CA THR A 9 -11.59 -9.32 12.99
C THR A 9 -10.73 -10.56 13.17
N ALA A 10 -9.43 -10.46 12.84
CA ALA A 10 -8.51 -11.58 12.87
C ALA A 10 -7.63 -11.56 14.12
N HIS A 11 -7.11 -12.72 14.50
CA HIS A 11 -6.18 -12.82 15.62
C HIS A 11 -4.80 -12.27 15.21
N SER A 12 -4.06 -11.66 16.14
CA SER A 12 -2.75 -11.06 15.85
C SER A 12 -1.77 -12.05 15.22
N SER A 13 -1.85 -13.33 15.58
CA SER A 13 -0.98 -14.38 15.01
C SER A 13 -1.22 -14.65 13.52
N GLU A 14 -2.28 -14.12 12.93
CA GLU A 14 -2.60 -14.30 11.51
C GLU A 14 -1.94 -13.24 10.62
N PHE A 15 -1.53 -12.11 11.20
CA PHE A 15 -0.83 -11.04 10.50
C PHE A 15 0.66 -11.38 10.35
N MET A 16 0.97 -12.52 9.74
CA MET A 16 2.35 -12.96 9.55
C MET A 16 3.07 -12.14 8.46
N PRO A 17 4.37 -11.83 8.60
CA PRO A 17 5.15 -11.20 7.54
C PRO A 17 4.97 -11.89 6.19
N GLY A 18 4.72 -11.11 5.15
CA GLY A 18 4.44 -11.57 3.79
C GLY A 18 2.96 -11.82 3.50
N GLU A 19 2.08 -11.90 4.50
CA GLU A 19 0.64 -12.05 4.26
C GLU A 19 0.06 -10.84 3.54
N ILE A 20 -0.86 -11.11 2.63
CA ILE A 20 -1.59 -10.12 1.84
C ILE A 20 -3.03 -10.10 2.31
N PHE A 21 -3.49 -8.94 2.75
CA PHE A 21 -4.84 -8.78 3.26
C PHE A 21 -5.50 -7.51 2.75
N LYS A 22 -6.82 -7.46 2.88
CA LYS A 22 -7.68 -6.35 2.53
C LYS A 22 -8.31 -5.75 3.77
N ILE A 23 -8.52 -4.44 3.74
CA ILE A 23 -9.33 -3.72 4.71
C ILE A 23 -10.40 -2.89 4.01
N ILE A 24 -11.51 -2.65 4.70
CA ILE A 24 -12.40 -1.54 4.38
C ILE A 24 -11.69 -0.27 4.83
N TRP A 25 -11.45 0.64 3.90
CA TRP A 25 -10.74 1.86 4.17
C TRP A 25 -11.64 3.06 3.94
N THR A 26 -11.58 4.01 4.87
CA THR A 26 -12.28 5.28 4.82
C THR A 26 -11.29 6.43 4.94
N GLU A 27 -11.46 7.48 4.13
CA GLU A 27 -10.68 8.72 4.25
C GLU A 27 -11.56 9.94 4.02
N PRO A 28 -11.42 11.00 4.83
CA PRO A 28 -12.14 12.25 4.59
C PRO A 28 -11.83 12.81 3.21
N VAL A 29 -12.82 13.44 2.56
CA VAL A 29 -12.56 14.14 1.29
C VAL A 29 -11.70 15.37 1.59
N GLY A 30 -10.40 15.28 1.28
CA GLY A 30 -9.45 16.38 1.49
C GLY A 30 -9.81 17.65 0.70
N THR A 31 -9.51 18.81 1.28
CA THR A 31 -9.76 20.15 0.72
C THR A 31 -8.77 20.55 -0.37
N ARG A 32 -7.63 19.86 -0.51
CA ARG A 32 -6.59 20.16 -1.50
C ARG A 32 -6.79 19.29 -2.76
N GLY A 33 -6.66 19.92 -3.93
CA GLY A 33 -7.03 19.38 -5.24
C GLY A 33 -6.36 18.05 -5.65
N ARG A 34 -6.66 17.61 -6.89
CA ARG A 34 -6.35 16.32 -7.57
C ARG A 34 -5.05 15.57 -7.24
N SER A 35 -4.02 16.20 -6.66
CA SER A 35 -2.72 15.57 -6.37
C SER A 35 -2.75 14.55 -5.23
N ASP A 36 -3.65 14.68 -4.24
CA ASP A 36 -3.75 13.71 -3.12
C ASP A 36 -4.65 12.52 -3.47
N ARG A 37 -5.49 12.67 -4.50
CA ARG A 37 -6.37 11.60 -5.02
C ARG A 37 -5.62 10.45 -5.70
N SER A 38 -4.29 10.51 -5.83
CA SER A 38 -3.55 9.41 -6.46
C SER A 38 -3.73 8.09 -5.71
N GLU A 39 -4.02 8.14 -4.42
CA GLU A 39 -4.08 6.95 -3.57
C GLU A 39 -5.49 6.49 -3.21
N VAL A 40 -6.52 7.21 -3.67
CA VAL A 40 -7.90 6.77 -3.51
C VAL A 40 -8.08 5.45 -4.28
N PRO A 41 -8.59 4.38 -3.66
CA PRO A 41 -8.85 3.12 -4.35
C PRO A 41 -9.71 3.34 -5.60
N THR A 42 -9.42 2.62 -6.68
CA THR A 42 -10.15 2.76 -7.96
C THR A 42 -11.65 2.50 -7.80
N ASN A 43 -12.03 1.63 -6.86
CA ASN A 43 -13.40 1.27 -6.56
C ASN A 43 -13.95 2.03 -5.33
N ALA A 44 -13.30 3.11 -4.90
CA ALA A 44 -13.80 3.92 -3.81
C ALA A 44 -15.06 4.67 -4.25
N SER A 45 -16.00 4.78 -3.32
CA SER A 45 -17.23 5.55 -3.50
C SER A 45 -17.30 6.66 -2.45
N THR A 46 -17.79 7.82 -2.86
CA THR A 46 -18.11 8.89 -1.92
C THR A 46 -19.31 8.49 -1.06
N ARG A 47 -19.20 8.76 0.23
CA ARG A 47 -20.22 8.58 1.26
C ARG A 47 -20.33 9.86 2.07
N PHE A 48 -21.41 9.97 2.83
CA PHE A 48 -21.64 11.08 3.73
C PHE A 48 -21.96 10.49 5.11
N ASP A 49 -21.41 11.10 6.15
CA ASP A 49 -21.81 10.78 7.52
C ASP A 49 -23.10 11.51 7.91
N GLU A 50 -23.54 11.32 9.15
CA GLU A 50 -24.75 11.95 9.69
C GLU A 50 -24.67 13.49 9.72
N SER A 51 -23.46 14.05 9.74
CA SER A 51 -23.23 15.51 9.70
C SER A 51 -23.24 16.08 8.27
N GLY A 52 -23.36 15.22 7.25
CA GLY A 52 -23.23 15.60 5.85
C GLY A 52 -21.79 15.76 5.38
N THR A 53 -20.80 15.32 6.18
CA THR A 53 -19.38 15.37 5.80
C THR A 53 -19.06 14.24 4.84
N ALA A 54 -18.45 14.59 3.69
CA ALA A 54 -18.10 13.63 2.66
C ALA A 54 -16.81 12.86 3.01
N PHE A 55 -16.82 11.54 2.78
CA PHE A 55 -15.65 10.68 2.87
C PHE A 55 -15.59 9.67 1.72
N TYR A 56 -14.39 9.26 1.35
CA TYR A 56 -14.16 8.13 0.45
C TYR A 56 -14.23 6.83 1.24
N GLN A 57 -14.98 5.86 0.74
CA GLN A 57 -14.99 4.48 1.24
C GLN A 57 -14.57 3.54 0.13
N GLY A 58 -13.55 2.71 0.36
CA GLY A 58 -13.05 1.76 -0.63
C GLY A 58 -12.37 0.56 0.02
N ILE A 59 -11.75 -0.27 -0.81
CA ILE A 59 -10.97 -1.42 -0.36
C ILE A 59 -9.50 -1.13 -0.61
N ARG A 60 -8.66 -1.31 0.41
CA ARG A 60 -7.20 -1.28 0.29
C ARG A 60 -6.62 -2.67 0.53
N ARG A 61 -5.51 -2.96 -0.17
CA ARG A 61 -4.73 -4.18 -0.04
C ARG A 61 -3.38 -3.85 0.58
N PHE A 62 -2.87 -4.73 1.42
CA PHE A 62 -1.64 -4.55 2.17
C PHE A 62 -0.81 -5.82 2.14
N ILE A 63 0.51 -5.66 2.22
CA ILE A 63 1.47 -6.73 2.54
C ILE A 63 1.95 -6.46 3.95
N VAL A 64 1.82 -7.44 4.85
CA VAL A 64 2.41 -7.35 6.20
C VAL A 64 3.92 -7.40 6.08
N VAL A 65 4.60 -6.45 6.72
CA VAL A 65 6.06 -6.38 6.79
C VAL A 65 6.54 -6.87 8.16
N ALA A 66 5.89 -6.43 9.23
CA ALA A 66 6.20 -6.82 10.59
C ALA A 66 4.90 -6.92 11.40
N ASN A 67 4.88 -7.83 12.38
CA ASN A 67 3.74 -8.08 13.23
C ASN A 67 4.06 -7.72 14.67
N ASP A 68 3.13 -7.09 15.37
CA ASP A 68 3.25 -6.69 16.76
C ASP A 68 1.97 -7.09 17.54
N GLU A 69 1.96 -6.86 18.86
CA GLU A 69 0.78 -7.11 19.68
C GLU A 69 -0.32 -6.08 19.38
N GLY A 70 -1.37 -6.52 18.68
CA GLY A 70 -2.57 -5.74 18.41
C GLY A 70 -2.54 -4.88 17.14
N HIS A 71 -1.39 -4.78 16.47
CA HIS A 71 -1.24 -4.11 15.19
C HIS A 71 -0.09 -4.70 14.37
N CYS A 72 -0.06 -4.40 13.08
CA CYS A 72 1.05 -4.75 12.20
C CYS A 72 1.53 -3.54 11.42
N THR A 73 2.78 -3.60 10.97
CA THR A 73 3.33 -2.66 9.99
C THR A 73 3.21 -3.28 8.60
N ALA A 74 2.63 -2.53 7.66
CA ALA A 74 2.34 -3.02 6.32
C ALA A 74 2.61 -1.98 5.22
N VAL A 75 2.73 -2.43 3.97
CA VAL A 75 2.81 -1.56 2.78
C VAL A 75 1.64 -1.77 1.83
N PRO A 76 1.12 -0.69 1.21
CA PRO A 76 -0.07 -0.79 0.40
C PRO A 76 0.23 -1.32 -1.01
N ILE A 77 -0.73 -2.07 -1.55
CA ILE A 77 -0.84 -2.43 -2.97
C ILE A 77 -1.86 -1.50 -3.62
N LEU A 78 -1.42 -0.74 -4.61
CA LEU A 78 -2.19 0.34 -5.25
C LEU A 78 -2.20 0.17 -6.77
N THR A 79 -3.31 0.54 -7.41
CA THR A 79 -3.47 0.52 -8.88
C THR A 79 -3.44 1.91 -9.49
N TYR A 80 -3.52 2.96 -8.67
CA TYR A 80 -3.53 4.37 -9.09
C TYR A 80 -4.59 4.65 -10.16
N GLU A 81 -5.86 4.36 -9.88
CA GLU A 81 -6.96 4.45 -10.87
C GLU A 81 -6.66 3.67 -12.17
N ARG A 82 -6.07 2.48 -12.04
CA ARG A 82 -5.64 1.64 -13.17
C ARG A 82 -4.60 2.29 -14.08
N GLN A 83 -3.80 3.21 -13.57
CA GLN A 83 -2.71 3.83 -14.32
C GLN A 83 -1.34 3.33 -13.85
N GLY A 84 -1.25 2.54 -12.78
CA GLY A 84 0.03 2.14 -12.18
C GLY A 84 0.89 3.38 -11.87
N CYS A 85 2.19 3.28 -12.08
CA CYS A 85 3.10 4.41 -11.86
C CYS A 85 3.08 5.47 -12.98
N LYS A 86 2.16 5.39 -13.96
CA LYS A 86 1.93 6.45 -14.95
C LYS A 86 1.11 7.61 -14.40
N LYS A 87 0.35 7.39 -13.32
CA LYS A 87 -0.47 8.44 -12.74
C LYS A 87 0.39 9.60 -12.28
N ARG A 88 0.02 10.81 -12.70
CA ARG A 88 0.71 12.05 -12.32
C ARG A 88 0.80 12.15 -10.80
N GLY A 89 2.00 12.45 -10.30
CA GLY A 89 2.28 12.61 -8.87
C GLY A 89 2.85 11.38 -8.18
N VAL A 90 2.67 10.18 -8.76
CA VAL A 90 3.29 8.94 -8.27
C VAL A 90 4.81 9.03 -8.41
N LYS A 91 5.53 8.36 -7.52
CA LYS A 91 7.00 8.31 -7.50
C LYS A 91 7.48 6.90 -7.89
N PRO A 92 7.70 6.59 -9.19
CA PRO A 92 7.98 5.24 -9.68
C PRO A 92 9.13 4.52 -8.96
N LEU A 93 10.19 5.26 -8.59
CA LEU A 93 11.37 4.74 -7.89
C LEU A 93 11.11 4.23 -6.45
N LYS A 94 9.88 4.41 -5.94
CA LYS A 94 9.44 3.88 -4.63
C LYS A 94 8.61 2.60 -4.75
N HIS A 95 8.42 2.10 -5.97
CA HIS A 95 7.45 1.04 -6.27
C HIS A 95 8.11 -0.18 -6.89
N GLY A 96 7.42 -1.31 -6.76
CA GLY A 96 7.63 -2.54 -7.53
C GLY A 96 6.31 -3.09 -8.07
N ILE A 97 6.39 -3.97 -9.06
CA ILE A 97 5.23 -4.71 -9.57
C ILE A 97 4.91 -5.84 -8.58
N ILE A 98 3.62 -6.07 -8.30
CA ILE A 98 3.17 -7.33 -7.70
C ILE A 98 2.29 -8.06 -8.69
N HIS A 99 2.52 -9.36 -8.87
CA HIS A 99 1.74 -10.19 -9.78
C HIS A 99 1.48 -11.57 -9.18
N GLN A 100 0.42 -12.24 -9.64
CA GLN A 100 0.16 -13.61 -9.20
C GLN A 100 1.25 -14.56 -9.67
N LYS A 101 1.62 -15.52 -8.81
CA LYS A 101 2.53 -16.63 -9.15
C LYS A 101 2.00 -17.39 -10.37
N GLY A 102 2.90 -17.77 -11.27
CA GLY A 102 2.55 -18.39 -12.55
C GLY A 102 2.15 -17.41 -13.67
N ARG A 103 1.94 -16.11 -13.36
CA ARG A 103 1.80 -15.06 -14.38
C ARG A 103 3.12 -14.31 -14.56
N GLN A 104 3.36 -13.78 -15.76
CA GLN A 104 4.53 -12.96 -16.03
C GLN A 104 4.33 -11.53 -15.53
N ALA A 105 5.29 -10.99 -14.78
CA ALA A 105 5.35 -9.57 -14.48
C ALA A 105 5.54 -8.77 -15.78
N ARG A 106 4.72 -7.73 -16.00
CA ARG A 106 4.86 -6.83 -17.15
C ARG A 106 4.60 -5.39 -16.74
N PRO A 107 5.53 -4.45 -17.04
CA PRO A 107 5.24 -3.03 -16.88
C PRO A 107 4.12 -2.62 -17.85
N LEU A 108 3.41 -1.54 -17.53
CA LEU A 108 2.45 -0.97 -18.48
C LEU A 108 3.22 -0.32 -19.65
N PRO A 109 2.61 -0.23 -20.84
CA PRO A 109 3.17 0.59 -21.92
C PRO A 109 3.43 2.01 -21.40
N GLU A 110 4.66 2.49 -21.62
CA GLU A 110 5.17 3.80 -21.19
C GLU A 110 5.19 4.02 -19.67
N GLU A 111 5.15 2.95 -18.87
CA GLU A 111 5.37 3.08 -17.44
C GLU A 111 6.82 3.48 -17.14
N PRO A 112 7.05 4.53 -16.34
CA PRO A 112 8.41 4.88 -15.94
C PRO A 112 9.10 3.71 -15.25
N LYS A 113 10.44 3.68 -15.33
CA LYS A 113 11.23 2.66 -14.63
C LYS A 113 10.93 2.67 -13.13
N LEU A 114 10.55 1.50 -12.61
CA LEU A 114 10.28 1.30 -11.19
C LEU A 114 11.57 1.13 -10.39
N GLY A 115 11.49 1.34 -9.08
CA GLY A 115 12.65 1.32 -8.19
C GLY A 115 13.07 -0.06 -7.72
N PHE A 116 12.15 -1.03 -7.77
CA PHE A 116 12.31 -2.36 -7.18
C PHE A 116 11.85 -3.45 -8.16
N PRO A 117 12.46 -4.64 -8.10
CA PRO A 117 12.04 -5.80 -8.90
C PRO A 117 10.58 -6.19 -8.66
N PRO A 118 9.94 -6.90 -9.61
CA PRO A 118 8.63 -7.52 -9.40
C PRO A 118 8.65 -8.57 -8.29
N VAL A 119 7.55 -8.69 -7.56
CA VAL A 119 7.34 -9.75 -6.55
C VAL A 119 6.12 -10.61 -6.90
N ARG A 120 6.22 -11.91 -6.65
CA ARG A 120 5.20 -12.93 -6.85
C ARG A 120 4.30 -13.00 -5.62
N ALA A 121 3.00 -13.15 -5.88
CA ALA A 121 1.97 -13.36 -4.87
C ALA A 121 1.28 -14.71 -5.09
N GLU A 122 1.23 -15.53 -4.05
CA GLU A 122 0.43 -16.75 -3.96
C GLU A 122 -0.93 -16.39 -3.37
N LEU A 123 -1.97 -16.25 -4.22
CA LEU A 123 -3.33 -16.00 -3.73
C LEU A 123 -4.03 -17.32 -3.42
N TYR A 124 -4.60 -17.42 -2.23
CA TYR A 124 -5.42 -18.56 -1.79
C TYR A 124 -6.92 -18.23 -1.74
N GLU A 125 -7.30 -16.95 -1.70
CA GLU A 125 -8.71 -16.55 -1.80
C GLU A 125 -9.16 -16.56 -3.27
N ARG A 126 -10.04 -17.51 -3.60
CA ARG A 126 -10.44 -17.82 -4.98
C ARG A 126 -11.16 -16.67 -5.68
N THR A 127 -11.83 -15.81 -4.92
CA THR A 127 -12.55 -14.65 -5.46
C THR A 127 -11.63 -13.47 -5.76
N GLU A 128 -10.35 -13.55 -5.40
CA GLU A 128 -9.41 -12.44 -5.48
C GLU A 128 -8.38 -12.61 -6.61
N ASN A 129 -7.95 -11.47 -7.14
CA ASN A 129 -7.00 -11.40 -8.24
C ASN A 129 -6.21 -10.09 -8.18
N LEU A 130 -4.99 -10.11 -8.71
CA LEU A 130 -4.18 -8.92 -8.92
C LEU A 130 -4.28 -8.50 -10.39
N VAL A 131 -4.62 -7.24 -10.60
CA VAL A 131 -4.65 -6.64 -11.95
C VAL A 131 -3.24 -6.22 -12.36
N LYS A 132 -3.00 -6.09 -13.67
CA LYS A 132 -1.68 -5.72 -14.22
C LYS A 132 -1.12 -4.40 -13.67
N GLU A 133 -2.00 -3.51 -13.22
CA GLU A 133 -1.65 -2.20 -12.65
C GLU A 133 -1.29 -2.24 -11.16
N SER A 134 -1.39 -3.38 -10.48
CA SER A 134 -1.07 -3.49 -9.06
C SER A 134 0.42 -3.21 -8.80
N ARG A 135 0.71 -2.22 -7.95
CA ARG A 135 2.05 -1.80 -7.53
C ARG A 135 2.15 -1.80 -6.02
N VAL A 136 3.26 -2.27 -5.48
CA VAL A 136 3.60 -2.11 -4.06
C VAL A 136 4.28 -0.76 -3.89
N ASN A 137 3.88 0.03 -2.89
CA ASN A 137 4.57 1.26 -2.52
C ASN A 137 5.40 1.04 -1.26
N TYR A 138 6.68 0.67 -1.42
CA TYR A 138 7.58 0.33 -0.32
C TYR A 138 7.94 1.53 0.57
N ALA A 139 7.70 2.75 0.10
CA ALA A 139 8.00 3.96 0.87
C ALA A 139 6.88 4.38 1.83
N LYS A 140 5.74 3.68 1.82
CA LYS A 140 4.55 4.04 2.60
C LYS A 140 4.21 2.94 3.61
N LEU A 141 5.07 2.81 4.61
CA LEU A 141 4.77 2.00 5.80
C LEU A 141 3.54 2.58 6.51
N GLN A 142 2.58 1.72 6.82
CA GLN A 142 1.37 2.04 7.57
C GLN A 142 1.21 1.06 8.72
N THR A 143 0.86 1.59 9.88
CA THR A 143 0.38 0.78 11.01
C THR A 143 -1.08 0.44 10.78
N ILE A 144 -1.43 -0.83 10.91
CA ILE A 144 -2.78 -1.34 10.76
C ILE A 144 -3.16 -2.09 12.04
N GLU A 145 -4.19 -1.61 12.73
CA GLU A 145 -4.74 -2.24 13.93
C GLU A 145 -5.39 -3.59 13.58
N HIS A 146 -5.24 -4.59 14.45
CA HIS A 146 -5.84 -5.91 14.27
C HIS A 146 -7.34 -5.97 14.60
N ASN A 147 -7.85 -4.93 15.28
CA ASN A 147 -9.25 -4.85 15.67
C ASN A 147 -10.20 -4.45 14.52
N VAL A 148 -9.68 -4.21 13.31
CA VAL A 148 -10.50 -3.90 12.13
C VAL A 148 -10.88 -5.16 11.36
N PRO A 149 -12.03 -5.18 10.65
CA PRO A 149 -12.37 -6.29 9.77
C PRO A 149 -11.38 -6.39 8.59
N VAL A 150 -10.78 -7.56 8.41
CA VAL A 150 -9.84 -7.87 7.33
C VAL A 150 -10.28 -9.09 6.54
N LEU A 151 -9.83 -9.18 5.29
CA LEU A 151 -9.91 -10.38 4.47
C LEU A 151 -8.50 -10.72 3.98
N PHE A 152 -7.95 -11.83 4.46
CA PHE A 152 -6.70 -12.42 4.00
C PHE A 152 -6.88 -13.06 2.62
N ILE A 153 -6.00 -12.74 1.67
CA ILE A 153 -6.20 -13.12 0.25
C ILE A 153 -5.05 -13.91 -0.37
N GLY A 154 -3.89 -13.92 0.28
CA GLY A 154 -2.69 -14.53 -0.24
C GLY A 154 -1.48 -14.17 0.58
N ARG A 155 -0.30 -14.53 0.07
CA ARG A 155 1.00 -14.18 0.64
C ARG A 155 2.00 -13.89 -0.47
N ILE A 156 3.06 -13.16 -0.16
CA ILE A 156 4.20 -13.00 -1.06
C ILE A 156 4.98 -14.33 -1.11
N ASP A 157 5.53 -14.65 -2.29
CA ASP A 157 6.45 -15.78 -2.43
C ASP A 157 7.64 -15.59 -1.46
N PRO A 158 7.98 -16.59 -0.63
CA PRO A 158 8.95 -16.41 0.45
C PRO A 158 10.32 -15.88 -0.04
N GLU A 159 10.78 -16.34 -1.20
CA GLU A 159 12.05 -15.89 -1.78
C GLU A 159 11.98 -14.41 -2.16
N ASP A 160 10.87 -13.96 -2.75
CA ASP A 160 10.67 -12.55 -3.11
C ASP A 160 10.46 -11.68 -1.88
N PHE A 161 9.88 -12.22 -0.81
CA PHE A 161 9.74 -11.50 0.45
C PHE A 161 11.11 -11.17 1.05
N ASP A 162 11.98 -12.16 1.16
CA ASP A 162 13.31 -12.01 1.77
C ASP A 162 14.28 -11.24 0.86
N SER A 163 14.25 -11.50 -0.45
CA SER A 163 15.22 -10.91 -1.39
C SER A 163 14.81 -9.55 -1.96
N ILE A 164 13.52 -9.19 -1.90
CA ILE A 164 13.01 -7.96 -2.51
C ILE A 164 12.21 -7.12 -1.52
N VAL A 165 11.20 -7.68 -0.84
CA VAL A 165 10.31 -6.89 0.02
C VAL A 165 11.09 -6.29 1.19
N LEU A 166 11.76 -7.11 2.01
CA LEU A 166 12.51 -6.64 3.17
C LEU A 166 13.61 -5.63 2.77
N PRO A 167 14.49 -5.91 1.78
CA PRO A 167 15.50 -4.94 1.33
C PRO A 167 14.90 -3.64 0.78
N ALA A 168 13.72 -3.70 0.15
CA ALA A 168 13.04 -2.50 -0.33
C ALA A 168 12.53 -1.61 0.82
N ILE A 169 12.02 -2.23 1.88
CA ILE A 169 11.61 -1.53 3.11
C ILE A 169 12.81 -0.90 3.79
N ASP A 170 13.90 -1.64 3.97
CA ASP A 170 15.12 -1.14 4.62
C ASP A 170 15.64 0.09 3.87
N ARG A 171 15.77 -0.02 2.54
CA ARG A 171 16.22 1.07 1.68
C ARG A 171 15.35 2.33 1.79
N GLU A 172 14.03 2.19 1.80
CA GLU A 172 13.13 3.35 1.93
C GLU A 172 13.14 3.94 3.35
N THR A 173 13.32 3.10 4.37
CA THR A 173 13.43 3.52 5.77
C THR A 173 14.72 4.32 6.00
N GLU A 174 15.86 3.85 5.50
CA GLU A 174 17.13 4.58 5.51
C GLU A 174 17.01 5.92 4.78
N ARG A 175 16.42 5.93 3.58
CA ARG A 175 16.16 7.17 2.82
C ARG A 175 15.30 8.15 3.60
N ARG A 176 14.31 7.66 4.36
CA ARG A 176 13.45 8.49 5.20
C ARG A 176 14.22 9.06 6.39
N ALA A 177 15.07 8.28 7.04
CA ALA A 177 15.93 8.73 8.13
C ALA A 177 16.89 9.84 7.68
N ILE A 178 17.56 9.66 6.54
CA ILE A 178 18.45 10.69 5.95
C ILE A 178 17.71 11.99 5.61
N ARG A 179 16.48 11.90 5.09
CA ARG A 179 15.67 13.09 4.82
C ARG A 179 15.28 13.83 6.11
N ARG A 180 14.95 13.09 7.17
CA ARG A 180 14.61 13.66 8.48
C ARG A 180 15.81 14.38 9.10
N SER A 181 17.01 13.81 9.05
CA SER A 181 18.22 14.46 9.56
C SER A 181 18.58 15.73 8.79
N ARG A 182 18.41 15.75 7.47
CA ARG A 182 18.64 16.98 6.67
C ARG A 182 17.62 18.08 6.97
N ALA A 183 16.36 17.71 7.19
CA ALA A 183 15.32 18.68 7.56
C ALA A 183 15.61 19.34 8.92
N SER A 184 16.08 18.58 9.92
CA SER A 184 16.42 19.15 11.23
C SER A 184 17.66 20.06 11.21
N VAL A 185 18.62 19.81 10.31
CA VAL A 185 19.79 20.69 10.13
C VAL A 185 19.41 21.99 9.42
N GLY A 186 18.52 21.95 8.42
CA GLY A 186 18.10 23.14 7.66
C GLY A 186 17.32 24.19 8.47
N THR A 187 16.54 23.78 9.47
CA THR A 187 15.76 24.71 10.31
C THR A 187 16.64 25.51 11.29
N LYS A 188 17.84 25.03 11.63
CA LYS A 188 18.77 25.76 12.52
C LYS A 188 19.55 26.88 11.81
N ALA A 189 19.52 26.94 10.47
CA ALA A 189 20.31 27.92 9.71
C ALA A 189 19.57 29.24 9.41
N SER A 190 18.29 29.37 9.79
CA SER A 190 17.47 30.56 9.49
C SER A 190 17.09 31.41 10.71
N SER A 191 17.84 31.34 11.81
CA SER A 191 17.59 32.12 13.03
C SER A 191 18.63 33.21 13.31
N TRP A 192 19.29 33.72 12.29
CA TRP A 192 20.12 34.92 12.38
C TRP A 192 19.73 35.83 11.23
N PHE A 193 18.84 36.78 11.51
CA PHE A 193 18.77 38.18 11.07
C PHE A 193 17.45 38.76 11.56
#